data_AF-A0A388Q816-F1
#
_entry.id   AF-A0A388Q816-F1
#
_cell.length_a   1.000
_cell.length_b   1.000
_cell.length_c   1.000
_cell.angle_alpha   90.00
_cell.angle_beta   90.00
_cell.angle_gamma   90.00
#
_symmetry.space_group_name_H-M   'P 1'
#
loop_
_entity.id
_entity.type
_entity.pdbx_description
1 polymer ?
#
loop_
_entity_poly.entity_id
_entity_poly.type
_entity_poly.pdbx_seq_one_letter_code
_entity_poly.pdbx_strand_id
1 'polypeptide(L)' 'MYTDSELDGIEQSLKRKFTEQARADYKTVGGTPHLDGSYTVFGQLVEGQDVVEKITLVQRNNTDSRLKT' A
#
# COMPACT_ATOMS: atom_id res chain seq x y z
N MET A 1 -4.44 -2.25 -8.82
CA MET A 1 -5.25 -1.01 -8.85
C MET A 1 -6.64 -1.36 -8.38
N TYR A 2 -7.32 -0.44 -7.70
CA TYR A 2 -8.60 -0.73 -7.05
C TYR A 2 -9.78 -0.52 -8.00
N THR A 3 -10.88 -1.22 -7.73
CA THR A 3 -12.19 -0.99 -8.36
C THR A 3 -13.05 -0.07 -7.48
N ASP A 4 -14.12 0.50 -8.05
CA ASP A 4 -15.02 1.34 -7.27
C ASP A 4 -15.70 0.57 -6.13
N SER A 5 -16.06 -0.69 -6.33
CA SER A 5 -16.65 -1.54 -5.29
C SER A 5 -15.68 -1.82 -4.14
N GLU A 6 -14.38 -1.98 -4.41
CA GLU A 6 -13.37 -2.18 -3.37
C GLU A 6 -13.15 -0.90 -2.57
N LEU A 7 -13.09 0.26 -3.24
CA LEU A 7 -12.97 1.55 -2.58
C LEU A 7 -14.19 1.84 -1.70
N ASP A 8 -15.39 1.49 -2.15
CA ASP A 8 -16.61 1.64 -1.36
C ASP A 8 -16.57 0.79 -0.08
N GLY A 9 -16.06 -0.44 -0.17
CA GLY A 9 -15.84 -1.30 1.00
C GLY A 9 -14.83 -0.72 2.00
N ILE A 10 -13.74 -0.14 1.48
CA ILE A 10 -12.72 0.53 2.32
C ILE A 10 -13.30 1.77 3.00
N GLU A 11 -14.05 2.61 2.28
CA GLU A 11 -14.71 3.79 2.84
C GLU A 11 -15.69 3.43 3.98
N GLN A 12 -16.41 2.32 3.83
CA GLN A 12 -17.29 1.80 4.89
C GLN A 12 -16.49 1.37 6.13
N SER A 13 -15.39 0.65 5.93
CA SER A 13 -14.50 0.22 7.02
C SER A 13 -13.86 1.40 7.76
N LEU A 14 -13.38 2.39 7.01
CA LEU A 14 -12.77 3.61 7.55
C LEU A 14 -13.80 4.62 8.08
N LYS A 15 -15.10 4.40 7.84
CA LYS A 15 -16.19 5.34 8.13
C LYS A 15 -15.91 6.75 7.59
N ARG A 16 -15.26 6.83 6.43
CA ARG A 16 -14.82 8.07 5.79
C ARG A 16 -14.95 7.93 4.28
N LYS A 17 -15.33 9.03 3.62
CA LYS A 17 -15.37 9.11 2.16
C LYS A 17 -14.04 9.63 1.60
N PHE A 18 -13.58 9.02 0.50
CA PHE A 18 -12.46 9.53 -0.26
C PHE A 18 -12.92 10.68 -1.15
N THR A 19 -12.00 11.59 -1.48
CA THR A 19 -12.24 12.61 -2.50
C THR A 19 -12.26 11.96 -3.89
N GLU A 20 -12.91 12.60 -4.87
CA GLU A 20 -12.91 12.09 -6.25
C GLU A 20 -11.49 11.93 -6.80
N GLN A 21 -10.61 12.88 -6.50
CA GLN A 21 -9.19 12.81 -6.88
C GLN A 21 -8.49 11.61 -6.25
N ALA A 22 -8.65 11.38 -4.93
CA ALA A 22 -8.03 10.24 -4.26
C ALA A 22 -8.52 8.91 -4.85
N ARG A 23 -9.83 8.81 -5.18
CA ARG A 23 -10.37 7.63 -5.87
C ARG A 23 -9.74 7.46 -7.25
N ALA A 24 -9.57 8.53 -8.03
CA ALA A 24 -8.91 8.46 -9.32
C ALA A 24 -7.45 7.98 -9.20
N ASP A 25 -6.71 8.50 -8.21
CA ASP A 25 -5.31 8.12 -7.96
C ASP A 25 -5.19 6.64 -7.57
N TYR A 26 -6.02 6.13 -6.65
CA TYR A 26 -6.01 4.71 -6.28
C TYR A 26 -6.36 3.75 -7.43
N LYS A 27 -7.11 4.24 -8.43
CA LYS A 27 -7.50 3.48 -9.63
C LYS A 27 -6.44 3.50 -10.74
N THR A 28 -5.56 4.51 -10.77
CA THR A 28 -4.68 4.75 -11.93
C THR A 28 -3.19 4.82 -11.60
N VAL A 29 -2.84 5.30 -10.42
CA VAL A 29 -1.46 5.38 -9.92
C VAL A 29 -1.20 4.26 -8.93
N GLY A 30 -2.21 3.91 -8.11
CA GLY A 30 -2.12 2.92 -7.04
C GLY A 30 -2.05 3.57 -5.66
N GLY A 31 -1.39 2.92 -4.72
CA GLY A 31 -1.33 3.34 -3.32
C GLY A 31 -2.07 2.38 -2.37
N THR A 32 -2.15 2.76 -1.10
CA THR A 32 -2.62 1.86 -0.03
C THR A 32 -3.76 2.51 0.76
N PRO A 33 -4.98 2.60 0.17
CA PRO A 33 -6.10 3.36 0.72
C PRO A 33 -6.55 2.94 2.13
N HIS A 34 -6.29 1.70 2.55
CA HIS A 34 -6.66 1.26 3.90
C HIS A 34 -5.77 1.82 5.02
N LEU A 35 -4.65 2.50 4.69
CA LEU A 35 -3.78 3.17 5.65
C LEU A 35 -4.10 4.66 5.81
N ASP A 36 -4.97 5.22 4.95
CA ASP A 36 -5.26 6.65 4.91
C ASP A 36 -5.89 7.14 6.23
N GLY A 37 -5.34 8.24 6.76
CA GLY A 37 -5.79 8.84 8.03
C GLY A 37 -5.34 8.11 9.29
N SER A 38 -4.78 6.90 9.19
CA SER A 38 -4.21 6.17 10.32
C SER A 38 -2.68 6.26 10.39
N TYR A 39 -2.03 6.54 9.26
CA TYR A 39 -0.57 6.62 9.15
C TYR A 39 -0.12 7.93 8.51
N THR A 40 0.93 8.53 9.08
CA THR A 40 1.57 9.73 8.54
C THR A 40 2.76 9.32 7.69
N VAL A 41 2.80 9.80 6.44
CA VAL A 41 3.95 9.59 5.55
C VAL A 41 5.04 10.62 5.88
N PHE A 42 6.22 10.15 6.26
CA PHE A 42 7.37 11.01 6.62
C PHE A 42 8.41 11.18 5.50
N GLY A 43 8.30 10.41 4.42
CA GLY A 43 9.25 10.48 3.31
C GLY A 43 8.94 9.46 2.23
N GLN A 44 9.73 9.53 1.15
CA GLN A 44 9.69 8.61 0.02
C GLN A 44 11.10 8.25 -0.43
N LEU A 45 11.25 7.08 -1.04
CA LEU A 45 12.52 6.68 -1.64
C LEU A 45 12.79 7.53 -2.90
N VAL A 46 14.02 8.02 -3.03
CA VAL A 46 14.47 8.78 -4.22
C VAL A 46 15.40 7.93 -5.11
N GLU A 47 16.21 7.08 -4.50
CA GLU A 47 17.16 6.18 -5.16
C GLU A 47 17.33 4.86 -4.40
N GLY A 48 17.87 3.81 -5.03
CA GLY A 48 18.11 2.50 -4.40
C GLY A 48 16.92 1.52 -4.47
N GLN A 49 16.05 1.66 -5.47
CA GLN A 49 14.92 0.74 -5.69
C GLN A 49 15.39 -0.71 -5.92
N ASP A 50 16.57 -0.92 -6.51
CA ASP A 50 17.14 -2.25 -6.74
C ASP A 50 17.51 -2.96 -5.42
N VAL A 51 17.93 -2.20 -4.40
CA VAL A 51 18.19 -2.74 -3.06
C VAL A 51 16.88 -3.18 -2.41
N VAL A 52 15.83 -2.36 -2.52
CA VAL A 52 14.49 -2.73 -2.04
C VAL A 52 14.01 -4.01 -2.71
N GLU A 53 14.17 -4.13 -4.03
CA GLU A 53 13.78 -5.33 -4.78
C GLU A 53 14.57 -6.57 -4.35
N LYS A 54 15.88 -6.46 -4.14
CA LYS A 54 16.69 -7.58 -3.61
C LYS A 54 16.18 -8.05 -2.25
N ILE A 55 15.71 -7.13 -1.39
CA ILE A 55 15.16 -7.46 -0.07
C ILE A 55 13.80 -8.16 -0.19
N THR A 56 12.93 -7.74 -1.11
CA THR A 56 11.59 -8.33 -1.28
C THR A 56 11.63 -9.76 -1.79
N LEU A 57 12.69 -10.13 -2.52
CA LEU A 57 12.88 -11.46 -3.10
C LEU A 57 13.52 -12.49 -2.15
N VAL A 58 13.93 -12.09 -0.94
CA VAL A 58 14.52 -13.01 0.03
C VAL A 58 13.46 -13.99 0.54
N GLN A 59 13.79 -15.28 0.58
CA GLN A 59 12.88 -16.31 1.09
C GLN A 59 12.51 -16.07 2.55
N ARG A 60 11.23 -16.26 2.85
CA ARG A 60 10.66 -16.15 4.19
C ARG A 60 10.03 -17.46 4.63
N ASN A 61 10.06 -17.71 5.92
CA ASN A 61 9.33 -18.81 6.52
C ASN A 61 7.84 -18.45 6.64
N ASN A 62 7.04 -19.38 7.17
CA ASN A 62 5.59 -19.18 7.33
C ASN A 62 5.20 -18.11 8.39
N THR A 63 6.17 -17.56 9.12
CA THR A 63 5.95 -16.46 10.10
C THR A 63 6.51 -15.13 9.58
N ASP A 64 6.68 -15.00 8.26
CA ASP A 64 7.19 -13.80 7.57
C ASP A 64 8.60 -13.37 8.01
N SER A 65 9.35 -14.26 8.66
CA SER A 65 10.74 -14.04 9.03
C SER A 65 11.66 -14.57 7.92
N ARG A 66 12.82 -13.92 7.72
CA ARG A 66 13.84 -14.41 6.78
C ARG A 66 14.16 -15.88 7.08
N LEU A 67 14.13 -16.73 6.06
CA LEU A 67 14.62 -18.10 6.16
C LEU A 67 16.11 -18.06 6.55
N LYS A 68 16.43 -18.60 7.72
CA LYS A 68 17.82 -18.75 8.15
C LYS A 68 18.41 -19.92 7.37
N THR A 69 19.56 -19.67 6.74
CA THR A 69 20.34 -20.65 5.98
C THR A 69 21.23 -21.42 6.94
#